data_AF-A0A914WS11-F1
#
_entry.id   AF-A0A914WS11-F1
#
_cell.length_a   1.000
_cell.length_b   1.000
_cell.length_c   1.000
_cell.angle_alpha   90.00
_cell.angle_beta   90.00
_cell.angle_gamma   90.00
#
_symmetry.space_group_name_H-M   'P 1'
#
loop_
_entity.id
_entity.type
_entity.pdbx_description
1 polymer ?
#
loop_
_entity_poly.entity_id
_entity_poly.type
_entity_poly.pdbx_seq_one_letter_code
_entity_poly.pdbx_strand_id
1 'polypeptide(L)'
;MRSIALLQLALFALHSLYVDAQKSSFFGSVGGNKTKLPVNIGLVYQSLTKSTAYGKAFKEAVGNVNAGQTWAYIRRVSMVYKLVPHEYYLPRGKFYPSHVLDCLCNKMIAEQVAVIVFVTASEIYDETTAAAQYFMDMASHTGIPII
;
A
#
# COMPACT_ATOMS: atom_id res chain seq x y z
N MET A 1 -16.30 14.41 -6.53
CA MET A 1 -16.46 12.95 -6.64
C MET A 1 -15.19 12.13 -6.39
N ARG A 2 -13.96 12.67 -6.53
CA ARG A 2 -12.69 11.92 -6.35
C ARG A 2 -12.31 11.53 -4.89
N SER A 3 -12.80 12.21 -3.86
CA SER A 3 -12.45 11.90 -2.46
C SER A 3 -13.21 10.73 -1.83
N ILE A 4 -14.35 10.32 -2.39
CA ILE A 4 -15.20 9.28 -1.78
C ILE A 4 -14.65 7.88 -2.09
N ALA A 5 -14.10 7.68 -3.29
CA ALA A 5 -13.49 6.42 -3.69
C ALA A 5 -12.26 6.07 -2.83
N LEU A 6 -11.37 7.04 -2.58
CA LEU A 6 -10.20 6.85 -1.71
C LEU A 6 -10.60 6.53 -0.26
N LEU A 7 -11.71 7.08 0.23
CA LEU A 7 -12.20 6.81 1.58
C LEU A 7 -12.79 5.39 1.70
N GLN A 8 -13.54 4.94 0.69
CA GLN A 8 -14.08 3.57 0.66
C GLN A 8 -12.98 2.51 0.45
N LEU A 9 -11.94 2.82 -0.34
CA LEU A 9 -10.79 1.94 -0.57
C LEU A 9 -9.91 1.79 0.67
N ALA A 10 -9.68 2.87 1.43
CA ALA A 10 -9.04 2.79 2.73
C ALA A 10 -9.82 1.87 3.68
N LEU A 11 -11.16 1.97 3.68
CA LEU A 11 -12.08 1.15 4.48
C LEU A 11 -11.96 -0.37 4.21
N PHE A 12 -11.70 -0.78 2.97
CA PHE A 12 -11.50 -2.19 2.58
C PHE A 12 -10.14 -2.73 3.01
N ALA A 13 -9.05 -1.98 2.76
CA ALA A 13 -7.71 -2.35 3.23
C ALA A 13 -7.65 -2.47 4.76
N LEU A 14 -8.39 -1.59 5.43
CA LEU A 14 -8.57 -1.58 6.87
C LEU A 14 -9.38 -2.78 7.37
N HIS A 15 -10.38 -3.26 6.61
CA HIS A 15 -11.13 -4.50 6.89
C HIS A 15 -10.25 -5.73 6.97
N SER A 16 -9.35 -5.94 6.01
CA SER A 16 -8.41 -7.07 6.08
C SER A 16 -7.50 -6.99 7.31
N LEU A 17 -7.00 -5.79 7.65
CA LEU A 17 -6.17 -5.58 8.85
C LEU A 17 -6.95 -5.75 10.17
N TYR A 18 -8.26 -5.51 10.18
CA TYR A 18 -9.10 -5.71 11.37
C TYR A 18 -9.48 -7.14 11.61
N VAL A 19 -9.71 -7.94 10.57
CA VAL A 19 -9.91 -9.38 10.73
C VAL A 19 -8.68 -9.99 11.42
N ASP A 20 -7.48 -9.53 11.06
CA ASP A 20 -6.23 -9.93 11.72
C ASP A 20 -6.10 -9.37 13.15
N ALA A 21 -6.48 -8.11 13.39
CA ALA A 21 -6.49 -7.51 14.73
C ALA A 21 -7.54 -8.12 15.68
N GLN A 22 -8.67 -8.62 15.17
CA GLN A 22 -9.63 -9.38 15.96
C GLN A 22 -9.05 -10.74 16.35
N LYS A 23 -8.34 -11.40 15.43
CA LYS A 23 -7.65 -12.66 15.72
C LYS A 23 -6.56 -12.47 16.79
N SER A 24 -5.85 -11.33 16.79
CA SER A 24 -4.88 -11.01 17.85
C SER A 24 -5.54 -10.62 19.18
N SER A 25 -6.78 -10.12 19.18
CA SER A 25 -7.53 -9.84 20.43
C SER A 25 -7.97 -11.11 21.19
N PHE A 26 -7.91 -12.30 20.56
CA PHE A 26 -8.05 -13.59 21.25
C PHE A 26 -6.78 -13.97 22.03
N PHE A 27 -5.62 -13.44 21.63
CA PHE A 27 -4.35 -13.58 22.35
C PHE A 27 -4.04 -12.31 23.14
N GLY A 28 -4.64 -12.24 24.34
CA GLY A 28 -4.01 -11.66 25.52
C GLY A 28 -3.54 -10.20 25.44
N SER A 29 -4.26 -9.33 26.14
CA SER A 29 -3.75 -8.04 26.62
C SER A 29 -2.43 -8.23 27.38
N VAL A 30 -1.31 -7.90 26.74
CA VAL A 30 -0.02 -7.72 27.41
C VAL A 30 0.23 -6.22 27.58
N GLY A 31 0.06 -5.74 28.82
CA GLY A 31 0.54 -4.44 29.26
C GLY A 31 2.06 -4.48 29.40
N GLY A 32 2.75 -3.71 28.57
CA GLY A 32 4.20 -3.54 28.56
C GLY A 32 4.51 -2.56 27.45
N ASN A 33 5.41 -1.59 27.70
CA ASN A 33 5.73 -0.43 26.86
C ASN A 33 5.59 -0.74 25.34
N LYS A 34 4.42 -0.45 24.75
CA LYS A 34 4.01 -1.06 23.48
C LYS A 34 4.68 -0.36 22.30
N THR A 35 5.81 -0.86 21.87
CA THR A 35 6.35 -0.56 20.54
C THR A 35 5.36 -1.09 19.51
N LYS A 36 4.73 -0.19 18.75
CA LYS A 36 3.78 -0.53 17.69
C LYS A 36 4.46 -1.45 16.66
N LEU A 37 3.74 -2.48 16.19
CA LEU A 37 4.24 -3.42 15.20
C LEU A 37 4.37 -2.73 13.83
N PRO A 38 5.56 -2.69 13.20
CA PRO A 38 5.72 -2.07 11.90
C PRO A 38 5.05 -2.91 10.81
N VAL A 39 4.29 -2.27 9.92
CA VAL A 39 3.68 -2.89 8.74
C VAL A 39 4.10 -2.09 7.50
N ASN A 40 4.85 -2.73 6.61
CA ASN A 40 5.35 -2.11 5.39
C ASN A 40 4.24 -2.04 4.34
N ILE A 41 4.00 -0.85 3.79
CA ILE A 41 3.02 -0.62 2.73
C ILE A 41 3.74 -0.01 1.52
N GLY A 42 3.51 -0.60 0.35
CA GLY A 42 4.09 -0.12 -0.90
C GLY A 42 3.16 0.83 -1.65
N LEU A 43 3.71 1.91 -2.19
CA LEU A 43 3.09 2.71 -3.23
C LEU A 43 3.82 2.46 -4.55
N VAL A 44 3.08 2.13 -5.59
CA VAL A 44 3.60 1.92 -6.95
C VAL A 44 2.95 2.90 -7.89
N TYR A 45 3.74 3.61 -8.68
CA TYR A 45 3.21 4.47 -9.71
C TYR A 45 4.14 4.55 -10.92
N GLN A 46 3.56 4.85 -12.07
CA GLN A 46 4.32 5.11 -13.29
C GLN A 46 4.67 6.61 -13.39
N SER A 47 5.96 6.93 -13.36
CA SER A 47 6.41 8.31 -13.57
C SER A 47 7.76 8.41 -14.29
N LEU A 48 7.94 9.48 -15.07
CA LEU A 48 9.23 9.83 -15.70
C LEU A 48 10.24 10.31 -14.64
N THR A 49 9.74 10.94 -13.58
CA THR A 49 10.50 11.44 -12.42
C THR A 49 9.75 11.11 -11.14
N LYS A 50 10.41 11.03 -9.97
CA LYS A 50 9.70 10.78 -8.69
C LYS A 50 8.54 11.77 -8.54
N SER A 51 7.31 11.27 -8.47
CA SER A 51 6.12 12.11 -8.38
C SER A 51 6.02 12.61 -6.94
N THR A 52 6.36 13.87 -6.73
CA THR A 52 6.24 14.51 -5.41
C THR A 52 4.79 14.57 -4.94
N ALA A 53 3.82 14.62 -5.86
CA ALA A 53 2.40 14.66 -5.54
C ALA A 53 1.88 13.34 -4.95
N TYR A 54 2.13 12.21 -5.62
CA TYR A 54 1.65 10.90 -5.13
C TYR A 54 2.37 10.48 -3.86
N GLY A 55 3.70 10.62 -3.82
CA GLY A 55 4.48 10.32 -2.61
C GLY A 55 4.06 11.18 -1.41
N LYS A 56 3.80 12.48 -1.61
CA LYS A 56 3.31 13.38 -0.55
C LYS A 56 1.93 12.97 -0.07
N ALA A 57 0.96 12.78 -0.97
CA ALA A 57 -0.39 12.39 -0.60
C ALA A 57 -0.44 11.04 0.12
N PHE A 58 0.38 10.08 -0.32
CA PHE A 58 0.49 8.78 0.31
C PHE A 58 1.11 8.86 1.71
N LYS A 59 2.22 9.58 1.88
CA LYS A 59 2.85 9.80 3.19
C LYS A 59 1.93 10.53 4.16
N GLU A 60 1.18 11.52 3.69
CA GLU A 60 0.20 12.25 4.49
C GLU A 60 -0.94 11.32 4.94
N ALA A 61 -1.49 10.51 4.04
CA ALA A 61 -2.51 9.53 4.37
C ALA A 61 -2.01 8.52 5.42
N VAL A 62 -0.81 7.97 5.23
CA VAL A 62 -0.17 7.05 6.18
C VAL A 62 0.09 7.74 7.53
N GLY A 63 0.51 9.00 7.52
CA GLY A 63 0.68 9.82 8.72
C GLY A 63 -0.62 9.97 9.52
N ASN A 64 -1.73 10.29 8.85
CA ASN A 64 -3.04 10.43 9.47
C ASN A 64 -3.54 9.12 10.08
N VAL A 65 -3.29 7.99 9.41
CA VAL A 65 -3.61 6.65 9.94
C VAL A 65 -2.79 6.36 11.19
N ASN A 66 -1.47 6.56 11.13
CA ASN A 66 -0.57 6.33 12.26
C ASN A 66 -0.88 7.22 13.47
N ALA A 67 -1.35 8.45 13.22
CA ALA A 67 -1.83 9.38 14.24
C ALA A 67 -3.23 9.03 14.78
N GLY A 68 -3.96 8.11 14.15
CA GLY A 68 -5.30 7.70 14.56
C GLY A 68 -6.38 8.76 14.35
N GLN A 69 -6.16 9.73 13.46
CA GLN A 69 -7.00 10.94 13.33
C GLN A 69 -8.27 10.74 12.48
N THR A 70 -8.43 9.60 11.81
CA THR A 70 -9.42 9.47 10.73
C THR A 70 -10.80 8.97 11.19
N TRP A 71 -10.88 7.82 11.86
CA TRP A 71 -12.14 7.23 12.37
C TRP A 71 -11.86 6.26 13.52
N ALA A 72 -12.88 5.96 14.33
CA ALA A 72 -12.75 5.12 15.54
C ALA A 72 -12.08 3.76 15.29
N TYR A 73 -12.24 3.24 14.08
CA TYR A 73 -11.62 1.99 13.64
C TYR A 73 -10.14 2.13 13.30
N ILE A 74 -9.73 3.14 12.51
CA ILE A 74 -8.30 3.44 12.26
C ILE A 74 -7.58 3.63 13.58
N ARG A 75 -8.24 4.24 14.57
CA ARG A 75 -7.67 4.44 15.90
C ARG A 75 -7.30 3.12 16.56
N ARG A 76 -8.07 2.03 16.38
CA ARG A 76 -7.71 0.70 16.91
C ARG A 76 -6.51 0.11 16.18
N VAL A 77 -6.48 0.23 14.85
CA VAL A 77 -5.35 -0.23 14.03
C VAL A 77 -4.07 0.50 14.44
N SER A 78 -4.13 1.82 14.62
CA SER A 78 -2.97 2.65 14.96
C SER A 78 -2.47 2.50 16.40
N MET A 79 -3.25 1.88 17.30
CA MET A 79 -2.79 1.49 18.63
C MET A 79 -1.88 0.26 18.60
N VAL A 80 -2.05 -0.62 17.60
CA VAL A 80 -1.33 -1.89 17.50
C VAL A 80 -0.22 -1.82 16.45
N TYR A 81 -0.52 -1.22 15.30
CA TYR A 81 0.35 -1.18 14.13
C TYR A 81 0.87 0.22 13.83
N LYS A 82 2.06 0.27 13.23
CA LYS A 82 2.67 1.47 12.66
C LYS A 82 2.95 1.20 11.19
N LEU A 83 2.22 1.88 10.32
CA LEU A 83 2.40 1.77 8.88
C LEU A 83 3.70 2.47 8.46
N VAL A 84 4.50 1.79 7.65
CA VAL A 84 5.77 2.27 7.11
C VAL A 84 5.64 2.38 5.59
N PRO A 85 5.66 3.60 5.02
CA PRO A 85 5.47 3.79 3.59
C PRO A 85 6.76 3.52 2.81
N HIS A 86 6.68 2.71 1.76
CA HIS A 86 7.73 2.49 0.77
C HIS A 86 7.23 2.94 -0.59
N GLU A 87 8.06 3.65 -1.35
CA GLU A 87 7.70 4.16 -2.68
C GLU A 87 8.51 3.46 -3.76
N TYR A 88 7.82 2.87 -4.72
CA TYR A 88 8.40 2.24 -5.90
C TYR A 88 7.88 2.94 -7.14
N TYR A 89 8.79 3.23 -8.07
CA TYR A 89 8.45 3.87 -9.32
C TYR A 89 8.76 2.93 -10.48
N LEU A 90 7.80 2.78 -11.36
CA LEU A 90 7.98 2.11 -12.64
C LEU A 90 8.29 3.17 -13.71
N PRO A 91 9.26 2.94 -14.60
CA PRO A 91 9.56 3.89 -15.67
C PRO A 91 8.35 4.06 -16.59
N ARG A 92 8.06 5.31 -17.00
CA ARG A 92 7.06 5.59 -18.06
C ARG A 92 7.65 5.25 -19.43
N GLY A 93 6.80 4.74 -20.34
CA GLY A 93 7.18 4.37 -21.71
C GLY A 93 7.51 2.89 -21.86
N LYS A 94 8.63 2.55 -22.51
CA LYS A 94 9.04 1.16 -22.71
C LYS A 94 9.34 0.47 -21.38
N PHE A 95 8.43 -0.40 -21.00
CA PHE A 95 8.48 -1.17 -19.78
C PHE A 95 8.82 -2.63 -20.10
N TYR A 96 9.76 -3.20 -19.36
CA TYR A 96 10.19 -4.59 -19.55
C TYR A 96 9.79 -5.42 -18.33
N PRO A 97 9.47 -6.72 -18.52
CA PRO A 97 9.21 -7.64 -17.42
C PRO A 97 10.27 -7.62 -16.31
N SER A 98 11.54 -7.42 -16.66
CA SER A 98 12.64 -7.30 -15.71
C SER A 98 12.44 -6.18 -14.70
N HIS A 99 11.83 -5.05 -15.09
CA HIS A 99 11.55 -3.94 -14.18
C HIS A 99 10.46 -4.29 -13.16
N VAL A 100 9.44 -5.08 -13.55
CA VAL A 100 8.44 -5.60 -12.60
C VAL A 100 9.10 -6.56 -11.62
N LEU A 101 9.86 -7.52 -12.14
CA LEU A 101 10.44 -8.57 -11.32
C LEU A 101 11.47 -7.99 -10.34
N ASP A 102 12.25 -7.00 -10.76
CA ASP A 102 13.13 -6.26 -9.84
C ASP A 102 12.33 -5.54 -8.75
N CYS A 103 11.23 -4.88 -9.12
CA CYS A 103 10.37 -4.17 -8.17
C CYS A 103 9.69 -5.11 -7.16
N LEU A 104 9.13 -6.22 -7.64
CA LEU A 104 8.42 -7.19 -6.80
C LEU A 104 9.40 -8.01 -5.96
N CYS A 105 10.34 -8.69 -6.61
CA CYS A 105 11.19 -9.67 -5.94
C CYS A 105 12.31 -9.02 -5.13
N ASN A 106 13.03 -8.06 -5.70
CA ASN A 106 14.22 -7.52 -5.06
C ASN A 106 13.91 -6.39 -4.08
N LYS A 107 12.71 -5.79 -4.17
CA LYS A 107 12.30 -4.68 -3.28
C LYS A 107 11.12 -5.06 -2.41
N MET A 108 9.93 -5.28 -2.96
CA MET A 108 8.72 -5.47 -2.15
C MET A 108 8.74 -6.72 -1.28
N ILE A 109 9.16 -7.86 -1.83
CA ILE A 109 9.24 -9.12 -1.08
C ILE A 109 10.36 -9.03 -0.05
N ALA A 110 11.52 -8.48 -0.43
CA ALA A 110 12.65 -8.28 0.49
C ALA A 110 12.29 -7.35 1.66
N GLU A 111 11.50 -6.31 1.41
CA GLU A 111 11.02 -5.36 2.41
C GLU A 111 9.76 -5.84 3.13
N GLN A 112 9.26 -7.05 2.85
CA GLN A 112 8.07 -7.63 3.48
C GLN A 112 6.83 -6.71 3.39
N VAL A 113 6.56 -6.18 2.20
CA VAL A 113 5.39 -5.34 1.94
C VAL A 113 4.11 -6.16 2.13
N ALA A 114 3.20 -5.66 2.97
CA ALA A 114 1.95 -6.33 3.31
C ALA A 114 0.78 -5.94 2.39
N VAL A 115 0.83 -4.76 1.75
CA VAL A 115 -0.18 -4.30 0.80
C VAL A 115 0.44 -3.30 -0.17
N ILE A 116 -0.01 -3.34 -1.42
CA ILE A 116 0.44 -2.48 -2.52
C ILE A 116 -0.69 -1.54 -2.90
N VAL A 117 -0.40 -0.24 -2.96
CA VAL A 117 -1.27 0.78 -3.56
C VAL A 117 -0.72 1.10 -4.94
N PHE A 118 -1.42 0.70 -5.99
CA PHE A 118 -1.02 0.92 -7.37
C PHE A 118 -1.76 2.11 -7.98
N VAL A 119 -1.02 3.11 -8.45
CA VAL A 119 -1.57 4.32 -9.07
C VAL A 119 -1.24 4.34 -10.55
N THR A 120 -2.27 4.24 -11.39
CA THR A 120 -2.16 4.46 -12.83
C THR A 120 -2.49 5.91 -13.20
N ALA A 121 -1.73 6.46 -14.15
CA ALA A 121 -1.96 7.81 -14.68
C ALA A 121 -2.94 7.82 -15.87
N SER A 122 -3.25 6.66 -16.45
CA SER A 122 -4.09 6.55 -17.63
C SER A 122 -5.25 5.57 -17.37
N GLU A 123 -6.47 6.06 -17.54
CA GLU A 123 -7.67 5.24 -17.79
C GLU A 123 -7.86 4.95 -19.29
N ILE A 124 -7.00 5.55 -20.13
CA ILE A 124 -7.04 5.42 -21.58
C ILE A 124 -6.06 4.31 -21.95
N TYR A 125 -6.58 3.25 -22.57
CA TYR A 125 -5.85 2.08 -23.02
C TYR A 125 -4.78 2.46 -24.07
N ASP A 126 -3.57 2.77 -23.61
CA ASP A 126 -2.38 2.98 -24.44
C ASP A 126 -1.32 1.90 -24.15
N GLU A 127 -0.15 1.98 -24.80
CA GLU A 127 0.94 1.01 -24.58
C GLU A 127 1.39 0.92 -23.10
N THR A 128 1.16 1.96 -22.28
CA THR A 128 1.49 1.95 -20.85
C THR A 128 0.47 1.19 -20.00
N THR A 129 -0.72 0.94 -20.55
CA THR A 129 -1.78 0.14 -19.93
C THR A 129 -1.41 -1.34 -19.90
N ALA A 130 -0.76 -1.84 -20.95
CA ALA A 130 -0.24 -3.22 -20.97
C ALA A 130 0.80 -3.45 -19.85
N ALA A 131 1.63 -2.45 -19.56
CA ALA A 131 2.60 -2.51 -18.47
C ALA A 131 1.94 -2.53 -17.08
N ALA A 132 0.90 -1.74 -16.87
CA ALA A 132 0.12 -1.76 -15.64
C ALA A 132 -0.58 -3.12 -15.45
N GLN A 133 -1.19 -3.66 -16.50
CA GLN A 133 -1.82 -4.99 -16.47
C GLN A 133 -0.80 -6.08 -16.15
N TYR A 134 0.38 -6.04 -16.78
CA TYR A 134 1.45 -7.00 -16.51
C TYR A 134 1.97 -6.90 -15.06
N PHE A 135 2.11 -5.69 -14.51
CA PHE A 135 2.44 -5.51 -13.09
C PHE A 135 1.36 -6.13 -12.19
N MET A 136 0.08 -5.85 -12.44
CA MET A 136 -1.03 -6.37 -11.64
C MET A 136 -1.11 -7.89 -11.70
N ASP A 137 -0.93 -8.48 -12.89
CA ASP A 137 -0.90 -9.92 -13.11
C ASP A 137 0.24 -10.56 -12.29
N MET A 138 1.47 -10.10 -12.46
CA MET A 138 2.61 -10.64 -11.70
C MET A 138 2.50 -10.41 -10.19
N ALA A 139 2.02 -9.25 -9.76
CA ALA A 139 1.84 -8.96 -8.35
C ALA A 139 0.76 -9.86 -7.72
N SER A 140 -0.27 -10.25 -8.47
CA SER A 140 -1.30 -11.17 -7.98
C SER A 140 -0.75 -12.55 -7.60
N HIS A 141 0.32 -13.00 -8.28
CA HIS A 141 1.00 -14.26 -7.96
C HIS A 141 1.79 -14.21 -6.65
N THR A 142 2.09 -13.02 -6.13
CA THR A 142 2.82 -12.86 -4.86
C THR A 142 1.94 -13.08 -3.63
N GLY A 143 0.61 -13.05 -3.80
CA GLY A 143 -0.36 -13.07 -2.71
C GLY A 143 -0.44 -11.76 -1.92
N ILE A 144 0.35 -10.73 -2.28
CA ILE A 144 0.25 -9.40 -1.67
C ILE A 144 -1.00 -8.71 -2.24
N PRO A 145 -1.94 -8.25 -1.39
CA PRO A 145 -3.12 -7.55 -1.85
C PRO A 145 -2.74 -6.23 -2.55
N ILE A 146 -3.39 -5.97 -3.69
CA ILE A 146 -3.19 -4.76 -4.49
C ILE A 146 -4.47 -3.92 -4.47
N ILE A 147 -4.32 -2.62 -4.30
CA ILE A 147 -5.36 -1.59 -4.26
C ILE A 147 -5.15 -0.64 -5.43
#